data_AF-A0A7R9KAR9-F1
#
_entry.id   AF-A0A7R9KAR9-F1
#
_cell.length_a   1.000
_cell.length_b   1.000
_cell.length_c   1.000
_cell.angle_alpha   90.00
_cell.angle_beta   90.00
_cell.angle_gamma   90.00
#
_symmetry.space_group_name_H-M   'P 1'
#
loop_
_entity.id
_entity.type
_entity.pdbx_description
1 polymer ?
#
loop_
_entity_poly.entity_id
_entity_poly.type
_entity_poly.pdbx_seq_one_letter_code
_entity_poly.pdbx_strand_id
1 'polypeptide(L)'
;SLFLKLLPSQLQVQTTHRTKLPARLLAKLINSINGKPTPVHLTEIQTSISPSSVVELNTTGALANYATEADVTEKCIHDRLAPYYFDAEEFNANIQHNPLSKDEKPYLPYIGNGVFGLSLHYDSLLYIRNGRGLSLPVFWHPIIPVISKSKPREAVVLHYLTGVAHKFQCFTSGQYVSYQYYAHRKLPSVLVQSIKITNPTDETISMDLGQMRLSKWPTAVSHVVNIQHDVGEHEYQVITGSIEVPSSDGVIAVSLVSRKTPKTIEVEARSTLTLEVLTTVNYSKPSTQSDYAKNKDIVEKNAIENMKKALLKVQTLKEDHIKIWQQLWSTGFTISYSKAVDAINGDKINATMFYVLSQVPSPYHDETTPYEKKMELANSLFYAEGCYSGYHTL
;
A
#
# COMPACT_ATOMS: atom_id res chain seq x y z
N SER A 1 1.56 42.18 47.97
CA SER A 1 0.53 43.23 47.90
C SER A 1 -0.25 43.07 46.60
N LEU A 2 -1.55 43.37 46.62
CA LEU A 2 -2.66 42.92 45.76
C LEU A 2 -2.53 43.08 44.21
N PHE A 3 -2.96 42.05 43.48
CA PHE A 3 -4.09 41.96 42.53
C PHE A 3 -4.65 43.25 41.85
N LEU A 4 -4.84 43.25 40.50
CA LEU A 4 -6.07 42.84 39.74
C LEU A 4 -6.25 43.60 38.37
N LYS A 5 -6.41 42.82 37.27
CA LYS A 5 -7.15 43.02 35.98
C LYS A 5 -7.02 44.31 35.12
N LEU A 6 -6.77 44.13 33.81
CA LEU A 6 -7.79 44.09 32.73
C LEU A 6 -7.17 43.79 31.33
N LEU A 7 -7.94 43.08 30.50
CA LEU A 7 -7.65 42.47 29.20
C LEU A 7 -7.60 43.46 28.01
N PRO A 8 -6.97 43.08 26.86
CA PRO A 8 -7.33 43.57 25.53
C PRO A 8 -8.38 42.68 24.84
N SER A 9 -9.19 43.32 24.00
CA SER A 9 -10.33 42.83 23.22
C SER A 9 -10.01 41.70 22.24
N GLN A 10 -10.89 40.70 22.20
CA GLN A 10 -10.88 39.58 21.26
C GLN A 10 -11.51 39.94 19.91
N LEU A 11 -10.83 39.59 18.81
CA LEU A 11 -11.48 39.18 17.56
C LEU A 11 -11.64 37.65 17.60
N GLN A 12 -12.89 37.17 17.55
CA GLN A 12 -13.21 35.74 17.45
C GLN A 12 -12.98 35.25 16.01
N VAL A 13 -12.05 34.30 15.86
CA VAL A 13 -11.97 33.39 14.72
C VAL A 13 -12.88 32.19 15.02
N GLN A 14 -13.91 31.99 14.21
CA GLN A 14 -14.79 30.82 14.33
C GLN A 14 -14.04 29.55 13.89
N THR A 15 -13.78 28.66 14.85
CA THR A 15 -13.38 27.28 14.61
C THR A 15 -14.63 26.39 14.59
N THR A 16 -14.94 25.79 13.44
CA THR A 16 -16.00 24.80 13.33
C THR A 16 -15.52 23.43 13.83
N HIS A 17 -15.90 23.08 15.06
CA HIS A 17 -15.85 21.71 15.56
C HIS A 17 -17.00 20.89 15.01
N ARG A 18 -16.70 19.70 14.44
CA ARG A 18 -17.68 18.65 14.15
C ARG A 18 -18.32 18.15 15.45
N THR A 19 -19.59 18.48 15.66
CA THR A 19 -20.44 17.83 16.67
C THR A 19 -21.44 16.87 16.03
N LYS A 20 -21.60 15.72 16.68
CA LYS A 20 -22.51 14.61 16.38
C LYS A 20 -23.95 15.08 16.09
N LEU A 21 -24.56 14.55 15.03
CA LEU A 21 -25.99 14.73 14.73
C LEU A 21 -26.87 14.05 15.81
N PRO A 22 -27.93 14.71 16.33
CA PRO A 22 -28.94 14.06 17.14
C PRO A 22 -30.05 13.43 16.27
N ALA A 23 -30.46 12.22 16.66
CA ALA A 23 -31.40 11.31 15.99
C ALA A 23 -32.87 11.78 15.86
N ARG A 24 -33.14 13.10 15.85
CA ARG A 24 -34.50 13.67 15.72
C ARG A 24 -34.77 14.37 14.38
N LEU A 25 -33.81 14.42 13.46
CA LEU A 25 -34.04 14.88 12.08
C LEU A 25 -34.37 13.77 11.08
N LEU A 26 -34.14 12.49 11.41
CA LEU A 26 -34.44 11.36 10.52
C LEU A 26 -35.94 11.00 10.49
N ALA A 27 -36.71 11.41 11.49
CA ALA A 27 -38.14 11.09 11.60
C ALA A 27 -39.07 12.08 10.87
N LYS A 28 -38.55 13.17 10.29
CA LYS A 28 -39.34 14.14 9.50
C LYS A 28 -39.20 13.99 7.99
N LEU A 29 -38.26 13.18 7.49
CA LEU A 29 -38.16 12.84 6.07
C LEU A 29 -38.98 11.61 5.66
N ILE A 30 -39.42 10.78 6.61
CA ILE A 30 -40.13 9.52 6.33
C ILE A 30 -41.67 9.72 6.23
N ASN A 31 -42.21 10.87 6.65
CA ASN A 31 -43.66 11.15 6.62
C ASN A 31 -44.16 11.95 5.40
N SER A 32 -43.35 12.10 4.34
CA SER A 32 -43.75 12.82 3.11
C SER A 32 -44.08 11.90 1.91
N ILE A 33 -44.10 10.58 2.10
CA ILE A 33 -44.37 9.61 1.03
C ILE A 33 -45.52 8.71 1.49
N ASN A 34 -46.76 9.20 1.40
CA ASN A 34 -47.99 8.38 1.45
C ASN A 34 -49.20 9.22 1.01
N GLY A 35 -49.38 9.35 -0.30
CA GLY A 35 -50.60 9.87 -0.92
C GLY A 35 -51.23 8.78 -1.80
N LYS A 36 -52.46 8.37 -1.47
CA LYS A 36 -53.26 7.36 -2.19
C LYS A 36 -53.61 7.80 -3.62
N PRO A 37 -53.81 6.87 -4.57
CA PRO A 37 -54.17 7.19 -5.95
C PRO A 37 -55.70 7.31 -6.13
N THR A 38 -56.12 8.34 -6.86
CA THR A 38 -57.45 8.45 -7.51
C THR A 38 -57.38 7.96 -8.96
N PRO A 39 -58.43 7.29 -9.47
CA PRO A 39 -58.42 6.66 -10.79
C PRO A 39 -58.72 7.68 -11.90
N VAL A 40 -57.95 7.65 -12.99
CA VAL A 40 -58.25 8.38 -14.22
C VAL A 40 -58.64 7.39 -15.31
N HIS A 41 -59.84 7.60 -15.84
CA HIS A 41 -60.40 6.99 -17.04
C HIS A 41 -59.47 7.23 -18.25
N LEU A 42 -59.13 6.17 -18.99
CA LEU A 42 -58.70 6.29 -20.38
C LEU A 42 -59.59 5.43 -21.27
N THR A 43 -60.23 6.14 -22.19
CA THR A 43 -61.18 5.69 -23.21
C THR A 43 -60.50 4.88 -24.30
N GLU A 44 -61.26 3.90 -24.81
CA GLU A 44 -60.99 3.07 -25.97
C GLU A 44 -60.74 3.89 -27.25
N ILE A 45 -59.75 3.47 -28.04
CA ILE A 45 -59.76 3.64 -29.49
C ILE A 45 -59.36 2.29 -30.10
N GLN A 46 -60.37 1.60 -30.64
CA GLN A 46 -60.24 0.48 -31.56
C GLN A 46 -59.92 1.00 -32.97
N THR A 47 -58.94 0.42 -33.66
CA THR A 47 -58.90 0.39 -35.12
C THR A 47 -58.26 -0.92 -35.61
N SER A 48 -59.14 -1.81 -36.07
CA SER A 48 -59.06 -2.73 -37.23
C SER A 48 -57.76 -3.48 -37.58
N ILE A 49 -57.91 -4.81 -37.54
CA ILE A 49 -57.03 -5.86 -38.07
C ILE A 49 -57.20 -6.02 -39.59
N SER A 50 -56.12 -6.37 -40.30
CA SER A 50 -56.18 -7.25 -41.46
C SER A 50 -55.00 -8.25 -41.42
N PRO A 51 -55.21 -9.57 -41.62
CA PRO A 51 -54.21 -10.60 -41.36
C PRO A 51 -53.50 -11.05 -42.64
N SER A 52 -52.18 -11.25 -42.61
CA SER A 52 -51.44 -12.03 -43.60
C SER A 52 -50.03 -12.35 -43.10
N SER A 53 -49.59 -13.59 -43.35
CA SER A 53 -48.24 -14.15 -43.17
C SER A 53 -47.75 -14.40 -41.74
N VAL A 54 -48.12 -15.58 -41.25
CA VAL A 54 -47.39 -16.36 -40.23
C VAL A 54 -46.02 -16.73 -40.80
N VAL A 55 -44.95 -16.27 -40.14
CA VAL A 55 -43.62 -16.89 -40.23
C VAL A 55 -43.24 -17.26 -38.80
N GLU A 56 -43.44 -18.53 -38.46
CA GLU A 56 -42.90 -19.13 -37.24
C GLU A 56 -41.36 -19.17 -37.35
N LEU A 57 -40.69 -18.26 -36.63
CA LEU A 57 -39.28 -18.42 -36.31
C LEU A 57 -39.16 -19.04 -34.92
N ASN A 58 -39.11 -20.37 -34.92
CA ASN A 58 -38.53 -21.14 -33.83
C ASN A 58 -37.14 -20.60 -33.50
N THR A 59 -37.00 -19.94 -32.35
CA THR A 59 -35.70 -19.73 -31.70
C THR A 59 -35.77 -20.11 -30.23
N THR A 60 -35.96 -21.40 -29.97
CA THR A 60 -35.29 -22.04 -28.83
C THR A 60 -33.79 -22.08 -29.14
N GLY A 61 -33.10 -20.99 -28.80
CA GLY A 61 -31.65 -20.86 -28.94
C GLY A 61 -31.09 -20.23 -27.67
N ALA A 62 -30.49 -21.05 -26.83
CA ALA A 62 -29.82 -20.64 -25.61
C ALA A 62 -28.82 -19.51 -25.89
N LEU A 63 -29.04 -18.32 -25.31
CA LEU A 63 -27.98 -17.36 -25.05
C LEU A 63 -27.18 -17.88 -23.85
N ALA A 64 -26.41 -18.94 -24.08
CA ALA A 64 -25.28 -19.24 -23.22
C ALA A 64 -24.24 -18.15 -23.48
N ASN A 65 -24.11 -17.21 -22.53
CA ASN A 65 -23.04 -16.24 -22.52
C ASN A 65 -21.70 -16.98 -22.40
N TYR A 66 -21.06 -17.29 -23.52
CA TYR A 66 -19.67 -17.74 -23.54
C TYR A 66 -18.78 -16.51 -23.32
N ALA A 67 -18.54 -16.17 -22.06
CA ALA A 67 -17.49 -15.23 -21.69
C ALA A 67 -16.15 -15.77 -22.21
N THR A 68 -15.42 -14.97 -22.98
CA THR A 68 -14.10 -15.35 -23.48
C THR A 68 -13.07 -15.38 -22.33
N GLU A 69 -11.94 -16.06 -22.50
CA GLU A 69 -10.85 -16.06 -21.49
C GLU A 69 -10.37 -14.63 -21.15
N ALA A 70 -10.41 -13.72 -22.14
CA ALA A 70 -10.10 -12.31 -21.97
C ALA A 70 -11.14 -11.56 -21.14
N ASP A 71 -12.41 -11.97 -21.20
CA ASP A 71 -13.54 -11.38 -20.46
C ASP A 71 -13.49 -11.77 -18.98
N VAL A 72 -13.16 -13.04 -18.68
CA VAL A 72 -13.03 -13.54 -17.30
C VAL A 72 -11.92 -12.80 -16.54
N THR A 73 -10.75 -12.67 -17.15
CA THR A 73 -9.61 -11.99 -16.54
C THR A 73 -9.82 -10.48 -16.42
N GLU A 74 -10.57 -9.86 -17.33
CA GLU A 74 -10.90 -8.43 -17.29
C GLU A 74 -11.83 -8.13 -16.13
N LYS A 75 -12.94 -8.88 -16.04
CA LYS A 75 -13.89 -8.75 -14.96
C LYS A 75 -13.22 -8.97 -13.61
N CYS A 76 -12.38 -10.00 -13.50
CA CYS A 76 -11.62 -10.26 -12.29
C CYS A 76 -10.76 -9.06 -11.87
N ILE A 77 -10.00 -8.46 -12.79
CA ILE A 77 -9.16 -7.30 -12.47
C ILE A 77 -10.01 -6.08 -12.10
N HIS A 78 -11.05 -5.79 -12.88
CA HIS A 78 -11.97 -4.70 -12.61
C HIS A 78 -12.58 -4.83 -11.19
N ASP A 79 -13.05 -6.02 -10.81
CA ASP A 79 -13.63 -6.29 -9.49
C ASP A 79 -12.62 -6.14 -8.34
N ARG A 80 -11.32 -6.28 -8.60
CA ARG A 80 -10.26 -6.05 -7.60
C ARG A 80 -9.83 -4.60 -7.50
N LEU A 81 -9.93 -3.85 -8.60
CA LEU A 81 -9.62 -2.44 -8.66
C LEU A 81 -10.77 -1.54 -8.22
N ALA A 82 -12.01 -2.02 -8.27
CA ALA A 82 -13.22 -1.29 -7.89
C ALA A 82 -13.12 -0.52 -6.55
N PRO A 83 -12.54 -1.08 -5.47
CA PRO A 83 -12.41 -0.35 -4.21
C PRO A 83 -11.52 0.89 -4.28
N TYR A 84 -10.67 1.03 -5.29
CA TYR A 84 -9.67 2.08 -5.43
C TYR A 84 -10.01 3.12 -6.49
N TYR A 85 -11.08 2.94 -7.28
CA TYR A 85 -11.42 3.89 -8.35
C TYR A 85 -11.75 5.27 -7.79
N PHE A 86 -12.51 5.32 -6.69
CA PHE A 86 -12.83 6.59 -6.02
C PHE A 86 -11.55 7.28 -5.50
N ASP A 87 -10.67 6.53 -4.84
CA ASP A 87 -9.38 7.08 -4.37
C ASP A 87 -8.50 7.56 -5.55
N ALA A 88 -8.55 6.88 -6.69
CA ALA A 88 -7.82 7.29 -7.89
C ALA A 88 -8.39 8.58 -8.51
N GLU A 89 -9.72 8.71 -8.56
CA GLU A 89 -10.41 9.93 -9.01
C GLU A 89 -10.13 11.13 -8.08
N GLU A 90 -9.97 10.89 -6.78
CA GLU A 90 -9.56 11.89 -5.80
C GLU A 90 -8.03 12.08 -5.72
N PHE A 91 -7.27 11.45 -6.61
CA PHE A 91 -5.80 11.50 -6.66
C PHE A 91 -5.09 10.95 -5.41
N ASN A 92 -5.79 10.18 -4.57
CA ASN A 92 -5.27 9.52 -3.37
C ASN A 92 -4.63 8.17 -3.67
N ALA A 93 -4.86 7.61 -4.86
CA ALA A 93 -4.21 6.42 -5.36
C ALA A 93 -3.81 6.56 -6.82
N ASN A 94 -2.83 5.78 -7.25
CA ASN A 94 -2.50 5.61 -8.66
C ASN A 94 -2.66 4.15 -9.05
N ILE A 95 -3.42 3.90 -10.11
CA ILE A 95 -3.68 2.57 -10.67
C ILE A 95 -2.91 2.44 -11.98
N GLN A 96 -2.22 1.32 -12.15
CA GLN A 96 -1.50 0.97 -13.38
C GLN A 96 -1.76 -0.47 -13.76
N HIS A 97 -2.22 -0.71 -14.97
CA HIS A 97 -2.26 -2.04 -15.57
C HIS A 97 -0.89 -2.43 -16.12
N ASN A 98 -0.67 -3.73 -16.31
CA ASN A 98 0.46 -4.24 -17.09
C ASN A 98 -0.06 -5.07 -18.29
N PRO A 99 0.12 -4.61 -19.54
CA PRO A 99 0.75 -3.35 -19.93
C PRO A 99 -0.07 -2.11 -19.52
N LEU A 100 0.60 -0.96 -19.44
CA LEU A 100 -0.01 0.32 -19.06
C LEU A 100 -1.10 0.73 -20.04
N SER A 101 -2.26 1.16 -19.53
CA SER A 101 -3.35 1.69 -20.34
C SER A 101 -3.10 3.14 -20.76
N LYS A 102 -3.74 3.59 -21.85
CA LYS A 102 -3.45 4.86 -22.52
C LYS A 102 -3.52 6.11 -21.62
N ASP A 103 -4.46 6.12 -20.67
CA ASP A 103 -4.74 7.28 -19.81
C ASP A 103 -4.09 7.17 -18.41
N GLU A 104 -3.40 6.06 -18.14
CA GLU A 104 -2.76 5.82 -16.85
C GLU A 104 -1.45 6.57 -16.69
N LYS A 105 -1.14 6.96 -15.45
CA LYS A 105 0.11 7.65 -15.13
C LYS A 105 1.20 6.62 -14.79
N PRO A 106 2.34 6.63 -15.49
CA PRO A 106 3.44 5.69 -15.27
C PRO A 106 4.28 6.04 -14.02
N TYR A 107 3.64 6.42 -12.92
CA TYR A 107 4.34 6.76 -11.68
C TYR A 107 4.94 5.50 -11.06
N LEU A 108 6.23 5.52 -10.75
CA LEU A 108 6.94 4.36 -10.22
C LEU A 108 6.20 3.71 -9.03
N PRO A 109 5.75 2.44 -9.14
CA PRO A 109 5.24 1.72 -7.99
C PRO A 109 6.37 1.45 -7.01
N TYR A 110 6.39 2.18 -5.90
CA TYR A 110 7.48 2.25 -4.94
C TYR A 110 6.95 2.29 -3.51
N ILE A 111 7.65 1.63 -2.60
CA ILE A 111 7.42 1.74 -1.16
C ILE A 111 8.72 2.09 -0.45
N GLY A 112 8.62 2.90 0.60
CA GLY A 112 9.75 3.26 1.45
C GLY A 112 9.30 3.92 2.74
N ASN A 113 10.19 3.93 3.72
CA ASN A 113 9.97 4.55 5.03
C ASN A 113 11.16 5.41 5.50
N GLY A 114 12.08 5.72 4.58
CA GLY A 114 13.31 6.47 4.82
C GLY A 114 14.46 5.71 5.52
N VAL A 115 14.27 4.44 5.86
CA VAL A 115 15.33 3.50 6.25
C VAL A 115 15.70 2.60 5.07
N PHE A 116 14.69 2.04 4.42
CA PHE A 116 14.85 1.33 3.15
C PHE A 116 13.67 1.62 2.22
N GLY A 117 13.82 1.23 0.96
CA GLY A 117 12.71 1.20 0.01
C GLY A 117 13.05 0.41 -1.24
N LEU A 118 12.02 0.13 -2.04
CA LEU A 118 12.13 -0.65 -3.27
C LEU A 118 10.97 -0.33 -4.21
N SER A 119 11.19 -0.54 -5.50
CA SER A 119 10.10 -0.62 -6.48
C SER A 119 9.46 -2.01 -6.48
N LEU A 120 8.22 -2.11 -6.97
CA LEU A 120 7.42 -3.34 -6.90
C LEU A 120 7.54 -4.23 -8.13
N HIS A 121 8.73 -4.29 -8.70
CA HIS A 121 9.05 -5.25 -9.75
C HIS A 121 9.73 -6.49 -9.14
N TYR A 122 9.54 -7.66 -9.73
CA TYR A 122 10.09 -8.91 -9.15
C TYR A 122 11.63 -8.91 -9.12
N ASP A 123 12.25 -8.21 -10.08
CA ASP A 123 13.71 -7.99 -10.15
C ASP A 123 14.20 -6.74 -9.41
N SER A 124 13.35 -6.05 -8.65
CA SER A 124 13.78 -4.88 -7.90
C SER A 124 14.75 -5.23 -6.78
N LEU A 125 15.76 -4.38 -6.62
CA LEU A 125 16.65 -4.40 -5.47
C LEU A 125 16.05 -3.61 -4.31
N LEU A 126 16.49 -3.95 -3.10
CA LEU A 126 16.29 -3.12 -1.92
C LEU A 126 17.32 -1.98 -1.91
N TYR A 127 16.91 -0.78 -1.53
CA TYR A 127 17.80 0.37 -1.36
C TYR A 127 17.78 0.84 0.09
N ILE A 128 18.95 1.10 0.66
CA ILE A 128 19.13 1.69 1.99
C ILE A 128 19.61 3.14 1.89
N ARG A 129 19.51 3.85 3.01
CA ARG A 129 19.88 5.27 3.07
C ARG A 129 21.37 5.49 2.80
N ASN A 130 21.66 6.40 1.87
CA ASN A 130 22.97 6.99 1.68
C ASN A 130 22.84 8.48 1.39
N GLY A 131 23.45 9.31 2.25
CA GLY A 131 23.25 10.76 2.24
C GLY A 131 21.80 11.16 2.52
N ARG A 132 21.17 11.84 1.55
CA ARG A 132 19.84 12.44 1.69
C ARG A 132 18.67 11.53 1.26
N GLY A 133 18.93 10.37 0.68
CA GLY A 133 17.87 9.48 0.17
C GLY A 133 18.23 8.00 0.21
N LEU A 134 17.30 7.17 -0.22
CA LEU A 134 17.42 5.72 -0.36
C LEU A 134 18.03 5.41 -1.72
N SER A 135 19.35 5.39 -1.78
CA SER A 135 20.10 5.36 -3.05
C SER A 135 21.17 4.26 -3.11
N LEU A 136 21.49 3.62 -1.98
CA LEU A 136 22.52 2.59 -1.93
C LEU A 136 21.88 1.20 -2.09
N PRO A 137 22.14 0.48 -3.19
CA PRO A 137 21.53 -0.82 -3.43
C PRO A 137 22.11 -1.87 -2.48
N VAL A 138 21.23 -2.62 -1.83
CA VAL A 138 21.53 -3.92 -1.25
C VAL A 138 21.22 -4.93 -2.34
N PHE A 139 22.22 -5.72 -2.73
CA PHE A 139 22.18 -6.68 -3.84
C PHE A 139 21.28 -7.91 -3.59
N TRP A 140 20.09 -7.67 -3.06
CA TRP A 140 19.09 -8.65 -2.65
C TRP A 140 17.71 -8.25 -3.20
N HIS A 141 16.99 -9.24 -3.72
CA HIS A 141 15.69 -9.08 -4.36
C HIS A 141 14.59 -9.60 -3.42
N PRO A 142 13.73 -8.72 -2.84
CA PRO A 142 12.79 -9.12 -1.80
C PRO A 142 11.51 -9.75 -2.32
N ILE A 143 11.08 -9.37 -3.53
CA ILE A 143 9.72 -9.61 -3.99
C ILE A 143 9.53 -11.09 -4.33
N ILE A 144 8.49 -11.70 -3.76
CA ILE A 144 8.10 -13.09 -4.01
C ILE A 144 6.92 -13.10 -5.00
N PRO A 145 7.14 -13.39 -6.29
CA PRO A 145 6.07 -13.54 -7.27
C PRO A 145 5.40 -14.91 -7.15
N VAL A 146 4.11 -14.98 -7.48
CA VAL A 146 3.43 -16.25 -7.78
C VAL A 146 3.65 -16.52 -9.27
N ILE A 147 4.13 -17.72 -9.57
CA ILE A 147 4.45 -18.18 -10.90
C ILE A 147 3.37 -19.19 -11.30
N SER A 148 2.73 -18.92 -12.43
CA SER A 148 1.74 -19.78 -13.05
C SER A 148 2.12 -20.07 -14.50
N LYS A 149 1.56 -21.15 -15.05
CA LYS A 149 1.75 -21.53 -16.45
C LYS A 149 1.11 -20.52 -17.42
N SER A 150 -0.01 -19.92 -17.02
CA SER A 150 -0.68 -18.88 -17.80
C SER A 150 -0.20 -17.50 -17.37
N LYS A 151 -0.01 -16.60 -18.35
CA LYS A 151 0.32 -15.20 -18.08
C LYS A 151 -0.91 -14.53 -17.47
N PRO A 152 -0.81 -13.94 -16.25
CA PRO A 152 -1.94 -13.24 -15.66
C PRO A 152 -2.17 -11.90 -16.34
N ARG A 153 -3.41 -11.40 -16.27
CA ARG A 153 -3.65 -9.96 -16.31
C ARG A 153 -3.31 -9.40 -14.94
N GLU A 154 -2.60 -8.28 -14.89
CA GLU A 154 -2.16 -7.71 -13.63
C GLU A 154 -2.28 -6.20 -13.59
N ALA A 155 -2.46 -5.69 -12.37
CA ALA A 155 -2.52 -4.27 -12.08
C ALA A 155 -1.88 -3.99 -10.72
N VAL A 156 -1.36 -2.77 -10.56
CA VAL A 156 -0.75 -2.28 -9.32
C VAL A 156 -1.48 -1.02 -8.89
N VAL A 157 -1.81 -0.94 -7.60
CA VAL A 157 -2.37 0.26 -6.97
C VAL A 157 -1.38 0.76 -5.94
N LEU A 158 -0.94 2.01 -6.08
CA LEU A 158 -0.17 2.70 -5.06
C LEU A 158 -1.09 3.65 -4.31
N HIS A 159 -1.47 3.31 -3.07
CA HIS A 159 -2.40 4.10 -2.28
C HIS A 159 -1.63 5.09 -1.37
N TYR A 160 -1.63 6.36 -1.74
CA TYR A 160 -0.76 7.38 -1.15
C TYR A 160 -1.04 7.61 0.34
N LEU A 161 -2.32 7.70 0.72
CA LEU A 161 -2.71 8.05 2.10
C LEU A 161 -2.48 6.95 3.14
N THR A 162 -2.36 5.70 2.69
CA THR A 162 -2.11 4.53 3.55
C THR A 162 -0.65 4.09 3.49
N GLY A 163 0.03 4.46 2.41
CA GLY A 163 1.36 3.99 2.05
C GLY A 163 1.48 2.50 1.80
N VAL A 164 0.36 1.87 1.51
CA VAL A 164 0.29 0.47 1.11
C VAL A 164 0.19 0.41 -0.40
N ALA A 165 1.01 -0.45 -0.99
CA ALA A 165 0.88 -0.79 -2.39
C ALA A 165 0.23 -2.17 -2.55
N HIS A 166 -0.64 -2.28 -3.55
CA HIS A 166 -1.38 -3.47 -3.88
C HIS A 166 -0.98 -3.95 -5.27
N LYS A 167 -0.84 -5.26 -5.45
CA LYS A 167 -0.75 -5.85 -6.79
C LYS A 167 -1.84 -6.91 -6.92
N PHE A 168 -2.47 -6.98 -8.08
CA PHE A 168 -3.48 -7.99 -8.39
C PHE A 168 -3.05 -8.76 -9.62
N GLN A 169 -3.25 -10.07 -9.60
CA GLN A 169 -3.04 -10.95 -10.73
C GLN A 169 -4.27 -11.84 -10.89
N CYS A 170 -4.86 -11.84 -12.09
CA CYS A 170 -6.00 -12.69 -12.44
C CYS A 170 -5.59 -13.65 -13.56
N PHE A 171 -5.86 -14.94 -13.36
CA PHE A 171 -5.56 -16.00 -14.32
C PHE A 171 -6.80 -16.40 -15.10
N THR A 172 -6.61 -16.87 -16.33
CA THR A 172 -7.70 -17.31 -17.22
C THR A 172 -8.49 -18.49 -16.65
N SER A 173 -7.85 -19.32 -15.83
CA SER A 173 -8.44 -20.42 -15.08
C SER A 173 -9.27 -19.99 -13.85
N GLY A 174 -9.43 -18.69 -13.63
CA GLY A 174 -10.32 -18.10 -12.61
C GLY A 174 -9.67 -17.80 -11.26
N GLN A 175 -8.47 -18.33 -11.00
CA GLN A 175 -7.74 -18.00 -9.77
C GLN A 175 -7.22 -16.57 -9.81
N TYR A 176 -7.00 -16.01 -8.62
CA TYR A 176 -6.41 -14.70 -8.52
C TYR A 176 -5.53 -14.56 -7.28
N VAL A 177 -4.59 -13.63 -7.37
CA VAL A 177 -3.63 -13.32 -6.32
C VAL A 177 -3.72 -11.84 -6.00
N SER A 178 -3.78 -11.53 -4.71
CA SER A 178 -3.73 -10.17 -4.19
C SER A 178 -2.48 -10.03 -3.33
N TYR A 179 -1.68 -9.03 -3.62
CA TYR A 179 -0.49 -8.68 -2.86
C TYR A 179 -0.71 -7.39 -2.09
N GLN A 180 -0.09 -7.28 -0.92
CA GLN A 180 0.09 -6.02 -0.21
C GLN A 180 1.56 -5.87 0.17
N TYR A 181 2.12 -4.70 -0.11
CA TYR A 181 3.50 -4.36 0.21
C TYR A 181 3.55 -3.05 0.97
N TYR A 182 4.31 -3.02 2.07
CA TYR A 182 4.63 -1.76 2.73
C TYR A 182 5.92 -1.84 3.53
N ALA A 183 6.67 -0.73 3.54
CA ALA A 183 7.78 -0.51 4.44
C ALA A 183 7.22 0.06 5.75
N HIS A 184 7.26 -0.70 6.83
CA HIS A 184 6.55 -0.36 8.05
C HIS A 184 7.10 0.94 8.67
N ARG A 185 6.23 1.85 9.11
CA ARG A 185 6.66 3.17 9.63
C ARG A 185 6.96 3.16 11.14
N LYS A 186 6.16 2.43 11.93
CA LYS A 186 6.37 2.26 13.39
C LYS A 186 7.57 1.39 13.75
N LEU A 187 7.80 0.33 12.95
CA LEU A 187 8.95 -0.57 13.01
C LEU A 187 9.80 -0.39 11.73
N PRO A 188 10.67 0.63 11.64
CA PRO A 188 11.29 1.04 10.38
C PRO A 188 12.18 -0.01 9.71
N SER A 189 12.60 -1.04 10.44
CA SER A 189 13.34 -2.17 9.89
C SER A 189 12.47 -3.21 9.17
N VAL A 190 11.14 -3.15 9.25
CA VAL A 190 10.26 -4.24 8.78
C VAL A 190 9.67 -3.94 7.40
N LEU A 191 9.94 -4.82 6.44
CA LEU A 191 9.21 -4.96 5.18
C LEU A 191 8.12 -6.02 5.36
N VAL A 192 6.90 -5.71 4.95
CA VAL A 192 5.77 -6.64 4.94
C VAL A 192 5.35 -6.94 3.51
N GLN A 193 5.20 -8.23 3.21
CA GLN A 193 4.58 -8.73 1.98
C GLN A 193 3.46 -9.71 2.35
N SER A 194 2.21 -9.38 2.04
CA SER A 194 1.08 -10.29 2.18
C SER A 194 0.69 -10.81 0.81
N ILE A 195 0.67 -12.14 0.64
CA ILE A 195 0.31 -12.82 -0.62
C ILE A 195 -0.94 -13.64 -0.34
N LYS A 196 -2.08 -13.20 -0.89
CA LYS A 196 -3.37 -13.88 -0.77
C LYS A 196 -3.73 -14.52 -2.09
N ILE A 197 -3.85 -15.85 -2.10
CA ILE A 197 -4.13 -16.65 -3.29
C ILE A 197 -5.50 -17.27 -3.12
N THR A 198 -6.41 -16.99 -4.03
CA THR A 198 -7.78 -17.49 -3.96
C THR A 198 -8.03 -18.47 -5.10
N ASN A 199 -8.47 -19.67 -4.73
CA ASN A 199 -8.85 -20.71 -5.66
C ASN A 199 -10.38 -20.90 -5.64
N PRO A 200 -11.11 -20.32 -6.60
CA PRO A 200 -12.55 -20.51 -6.68
C PRO A 200 -12.98 -21.82 -7.37
N THR A 201 -12.03 -22.62 -7.91
CA THR A 201 -12.37 -23.84 -8.64
C THR A 201 -12.69 -25.00 -7.71
N ASP A 202 -13.21 -26.07 -8.30
CA ASP A 202 -13.58 -27.30 -7.60
C ASP A 202 -12.41 -28.27 -7.41
N GLU A 203 -11.22 -27.90 -7.86
CA GLU A 203 -10.00 -28.72 -7.79
C GLU A 203 -8.92 -28.01 -6.99
N THR A 204 -8.12 -28.78 -6.24
CA THR A 204 -6.90 -28.25 -5.62
C THR A 204 -5.91 -27.84 -6.70
N ILE A 205 -5.37 -26.63 -6.58
CA ILE A 205 -4.36 -26.12 -7.49
C ILE A 205 -2.98 -26.15 -6.84
N SER A 206 -1.96 -26.29 -7.67
CA SER A 206 -0.57 -26.12 -7.26
C SER A 206 0.04 -24.92 -7.99
N MET A 207 0.69 -24.04 -7.23
CA MET A 207 1.33 -22.84 -7.75
C MET A 207 2.78 -22.73 -7.26
N ASP A 208 3.66 -22.24 -8.11
CA ASP A 208 5.05 -22.01 -7.75
C ASP A 208 5.23 -20.62 -7.17
N LEU A 209 6.09 -20.51 -6.16
CA LEU A 209 6.50 -19.25 -5.57
C LEU A 209 7.94 -18.97 -5.96
N GLY A 210 8.16 -17.79 -6.53
CA GLY A 210 9.50 -17.23 -6.67
C GLY A 210 10.17 -17.11 -5.31
N GLN A 211 11.50 -17.09 -5.29
CA GLN A 211 12.25 -17.04 -4.05
C GLN A 211 12.99 -15.71 -3.94
N MET A 212 13.07 -15.18 -2.73
CA MET A 212 13.99 -14.10 -2.41
C MET A 212 15.40 -14.53 -2.81
N ARG A 213 16.11 -13.68 -3.55
CA ARG A 213 17.38 -14.06 -4.16
C ARG A 213 18.47 -13.03 -3.94
N LEU A 214 19.67 -13.53 -3.72
CA LEU A 214 20.88 -12.74 -3.76
C LEU A 214 21.30 -12.54 -5.23
N SER A 215 21.69 -11.32 -5.57
CA SER A 215 22.42 -11.05 -6.80
C SER A 215 23.92 -11.03 -6.49
N LYS A 216 24.73 -10.28 -7.24
CA LYS A 216 26.19 -10.22 -7.04
C LYS A 216 26.53 -9.48 -5.74
N TRP A 217 26.41 -10.16 -4.60
CA TRP A 217 26.81 -9.68 -3.27
C TRP A 217 27.97 -10.52 -2.72
N PRO A 218 29.24 -10.21 -3.06
CA PRO A 218 30.37 -11.12 -2.80
C PRO A 218 30.62 -11.40 -1.32
N THR A 219 30.33 -10.43 -0.45
CA THR A 219 30.57 -10.52 0.99
C THR A 219 29.40 -11.13 1.77
N ALA A 220 28.29 -11.44 1.09
CA ALA A 220 27.10 -11.96 1.76
C ALA A 220 27.35 -13.38 2.26
N VAL A 221 27.16 -13.57 3.56
CA VAL A 221 27.11 -14.88 4.20
C VAL A 221 25.70 -15.12 4.71
N SER A 222 25.22 -16.36 4.59
CA SER A 222 23.90 -16.73 5.07
C SER A 222 23.95 -17.91 6.02
N HIS A 223 23.15 -17.86 7.07
CA HIS A 223 22.90 -18.99 7.97
C HIS A 223 21.43 -19.00 8.39
N VAL A 224 21.01 -20.05 9.10
CA VAL A 224 19.65 -20.21 9.58
C VAL A 224 19.64 -20.01 11.09
N VAL A 225 18.64 -19.28 11.58
CA VAL A 225 18.33 -19.16 13.00
C VAL A 225 16.91 -19.60 13.25
N ASN A 226 16.69 -20.14 14.43
CA ASN A 226 15.36 -20.50 14.86
C ASN A 226 14.75 -19.38 15.71
N ILE A 227 13.52 -18.99 15.38
CA ILE A 227 12.79 -17.97 16.13
C ILE A 227 11.47 -18.58 16.57
N GLN A 228 11.21 -18.54 17.87
CA GLN A 228 9.93 -18.92 18.45
C GLN A 228 8.88 -17.84 18.16
N HIS A 229 7.78 -18.27 17.54
CA HIS A 229 6.62 -17.42 17.29
C HIS A 229 5.36 -18.29 17.12
N ASP A 230 4.23 -17.79 17.61
CA ASP A 230 2.97 -18.53 17.73
C ASP A 230 3.10 -19.87 18.49
N VAL A 231 2.83 -20.99 17.82
CA VAL A 231 2.75 -22.36 18.37
C VAL A 231 4.00 -23.18 18.02
N GLY A 232 5.08 -22.55 17.56
CA GLY A 232 6.26 -23.30 17.13
C GLY A 232 7.55 -22.50 17.01
N GLU A 233 8.61 -23.25 16.76
CA GLU A 233 9.90 -22.71 16.38
C GLU A 233 10.03 -22.78 14.86
N HIS A 234 10.33 -21.64 14.22
CA HIS A 234 10.40 -21.53 12.78
C HIS A 234 11.80 -21.12 12.33
N GLU A 235 12.25 -21.69 11.21
CA GLU A 235 13.54 -21.37 10.59
C GLU A 235 13.47 -20.04 9.83
N TYR A 236 14.39 -19.14 10.15
CA TYR A 236 14.61 -17.87 9.47
C TYR A 236 16.00 -17.87 8.84
N GLN A 237 16.08 -17.38 7.61
CA GLN A 237 17.36 -17.13 6.96
C GLN A 237 17.87 -15.76 7.38
N VAL A 238 19.11 -15.73 7.86
CA VAL A 238 19.87 -14.52 8.13
C VAL A 238 20.89 -14.37 7.01
N ILE A 239 20.94 -13.20 6.39
CA ILE A 239 21.93 -12.87 5.37
C ILE A 239 22.63 -11.59 5.79
N THR A 240 23.95 -11.64 5.95
CA THR A 240 24.75 -10.52 6.42
C THR A 240 25.92 -10.27 5.48
N GLY A 241 26.21 -9.01 5.14
CA GLY A 241 27.33 -8.65 4.28
C GLY A 241 27.70 -7.18 4.38
N SER A 242 28.79 -6.77 3.72
CA SER A 242 29.20 -5.37 3.61
C SER A 242 28.73 -4.75 2.30
N ILE A 243 28.52 -3.44 2.32
CA ILE A 243 28.32 -2.61 1.14
C ILE A 243 29.31 -1.45 1.20
N GLU A 244 30.07 -1.24 0.13
CA GLU A 244 30.98 -0.11 -0.01
C GLU A 244 30.20 1.19 -0.20
N VAL A 245 30.65 2.26 0.46
CA VAL A 245 30.05 3.57 0.33
C VAL A 245 30.66 4.27 -0.90
N PRO A 246 29.86 4.71 -1.89
CA PRO A 246 30.39 5.39 -3.06
C PRO A 246 31.24 6.61 -2.66
N SER A 247 32.39 6.76 -3.32
CA SER A 247 33.32 7.88 -3.10
C SER A 247 33.90 7.96 -1.68
N SER A 248 34.00 6.84 -0.98
CA SER A 248 34.55 6.71 0.37
C SER A 248 35.20 5.33 0.57
N ASP A 249 36.20 5.24 1.45
CA ASP A 249 36.74 3.94 1.92
C ASP A 249 35.88 3.31 3.04
N GLY A 250 34.69 3.87 3.27
CA GLY A 250 33.75 3.41 4.27
C GLY A 250 32.94 2.21 3.80
N VAL A 251 32.60 1.34 4.74
CA VAL A 251 31.69 0.21 4.54
C VAL A 251 30.50 0.29 5.48
N ILE A 252 29.39 -0.27 5.02
CA ILE A 252 28.17 -0.45 5.80
C ILE A 252 27.95 -1.94 5.97
N ALA A 253 27.84 -2.40 7.22
CA ALA A 253 27.35 -3.75 7.50
C ALA A 253 25.83 -3.78 7.34
N VAL A 254 25.31 -4.76 6.61
CA VAL A 254 23.87 -4.95 6.38
C VAL A 254 23.50 -6.38 6.77
N SER A 255 22.40 -6.53 7.51
CA SER A 255 21.81 -7.82 7.82
C SER A 255 20.32 -7.84 7.47
N LEU A 256 19.90 -8.95 6.87
CA LEU A 256 18.55 -9.24 6.44
C LEU A 256 18.08 -10.51 7.15
N VAL A 257 16.89 -10.49 7.74
CA VAL A 257 16.26 -11.70 8.31
C VAL A 257 14.90 -11.89 7.67
N SER A 258 14.64 -13.08 7.14
CA SER A 258 13.34 -13.41 6.54
C SER A 258 13.03 -14.89 6.68
N ARG A 259 11.74 -15.24 6.76
CA ARG A 259 11.31 -16.64 6.77
C ARG A 259 11.49 -17.23 5.38
N LYS A 260 12.04 -18.45 5.29
CA LYS A 260 12.05 -19.17 4.01
C LYS A 260 10.62 -19.52 3.62
N THR A 261 10.24 -19.18 2.39
CA THR A 261 8.96 -19.58 1.82
C THR A 261 9.08 -20.93 1.10
N PRO A 262 8.01 -21.75 1.07
CA PRO A 262 8.01 -22.94 0.24
C PRO A 262 8.17 -22.56 -1.23
N LYS A 263 8.71 -23.47 -2.05
CA LYS A 263 8.85 -23.26 -3.51
C LYS A 263 7.54 -23.47 -4.25
N THR A 264 6.71 -24.35 -3.73
CA THR A 264 5.42 -24.71 -4.31
C THR A 264 4.41 -24.76 -3.18
N ILE A 265 3.20 -24.32 -3.46
CA ILE A 265 2.09 -24.29 -2.52
C ILE A 265 0.87 -24.94 -3.17
N GLU A 266 0.05 -25.56 -2.33
CA GLU A 266 -1.23 -26.10 -2.71
C GLU A 266 -2.34 -25.24 -2.12
N VAL A 267 -3.33 -24.92 -2.95
CA VAL A 267 -4.51 -24.17 -2.51
C VAL A 267 -5.71 -25.04 -2.82
N GLU A 268 -6.38 -25.50 -1.76
CA GLU A 268 -7.53 -26.39 -1.85
C GLU A 268 -8.65 -25.78 -2.69
N ALA A 269 -9.53 -26.64 -3.22
CA ALA A 269 -10.74 -26.22 -3.92
C ALA A 269 -11.55 -25.24 -3.08
N ARG A 270 -12.08 -24.18 -3.72
CA ARG A 270 -12.92 -23.15 -3.10
C ARG A 270 -12.33 -22.50 -1.84
N SER A 271 -11.00 -22.44 -1.74
CA SER A 271 -10.30 -21.95 -0.56
C SER A 271 -9.45 -20.71 -0.86
N THR A 272 -8.91 -20.12 0.21
CA THR A 272 -7.94 -19.03 0.13
C THR A 272 -6.76 -19.32 1.05
N LEU A 273 -5.56 -19.28 0.47
CA LEU A 273 -4.31 -19.30 1.23
C LEU A 273 -3.79 -17.87 1.39
N THR A 274 -3.36 -17.51 2.61
CA THR A 274 -2.68 -16.24 2.87
C THR A 274 -1.30 -16.51 3.44
N LEU A 275 -0.27 -15.95 2.80
CA LEU A 275 1.11 -15.99 3.24
C LEU A 275 1.53 -14.59 3.67
N GLU A 276 1.97 -14.45 4.91
CA GLU A 276 2.55 -13.20 5.40
C GLU A 276 4.07 -13.38 5.54
N VAL A 277 4.80 -12.62 4.73
CA VAL A 277 6.26 -12.66 4.68
C VAL A 277 6.80 -11.36 5.26
N LEU A 278 7.44 -11.47 6.42
CA LEU A 278 8.15 -10.39 7.06
C LEU A 278 9.64 -10.49 6.73
N THR A 279 10.25 -9.36 6.42
CA THR A 279 11.70 -9.24 6.31
C THR A 279 12.16 -8.07 7.18
N THR A 280 13.18 -8.30 8.01
CA THR A 280 13.86 -7.20 8.70
C THR A 280 15.14 -6.80 8.01
N VAL A 281 15.36 -5.49 7.94
CA VAL A 281 16.52 -4.83 7.34
C VAL A 281 17.18 -3.98 8.42
N ASN A 282 18.43 -4.32 8.75
CA ASN A 282 19.25 -3.54 9.66
C ASN A 282 20.62 -3.30 9.06
N TYR A 283 21.13 -2.09 9.25
CA TYR A 283 22.44 -1.72 8.74
C TYR A 283 23.11 -0.68 9.63
N SER A 284 24.45 -0.65 9.58
CA SER A 284 25.26 0.28 10.37
C SER A 284 25.32 1.66 9.70
N LYS A 285 25.82 2.66 10.43
CA LYS A 285 26.36 3.85 9.76
C LYS A 285 27.63 3.46 8.98
N PRO A 286 28.06 4.27 7.99
CA PRO A 286 29.37 4.11 7.37
C PRO A 286 30.47 4.02 8.44
N SER A 287 31.31 3.00 8.35
CA SER A 287 32.46 2.77 9.24
C SER A 287 33.69 2.35 8.44
N THR A 288 34.85 2.30 9.09
CA THR A 288 36.05 1.74 8.47
C THR A 288 35.92 0.23 8.27
N GLN A 289 36.77 -0.33 7.41
CA GLN A 289 36.84 -1.78 7.20
C GLN A 289 37.23 -2.55 8.47
N SER A 290 38.05 -1.96 9.35
CA SER A 290 38.45 -2.58 10.63
C SER A 290 37.27 -2.77 11.58
N ASP A 291 36.29 -1.86 11.53
CA ASP A 291 35.12 -1.88 12.40
C ASP A 291 33.99 -2.77 11.86
N TYR A 292 34.12 -3.27 10.62
CA TYR A 292 33.11 -4.09 9.96
C TYR A 292 32.74 -5.31 10.80
N ALA A 293 33.71 -6.06 11.32
CA ALA A 293 33.43 -7.29 12.07
C ALA A 293 32.55 -7.03 13.31
N LYS A 294 32.85 -5.95 14.05
CA LYS A 294 32.04 -5.52 15.20
C LYS A 294 30.64 -5.08 14.77
N ASN A 295 30.56 -4.28 13.71
CA ASN A 295 29.28 -3.76 13.21
C ASN A 295 28.40 -4.88 12.64
N LYS A 296 29.02 -5.89 12.00
CA LYS A 296 28.36 -7.09 11.48
C LYS A 296 27.55 -7.80 12.56
N ASP A 297 28.17 -8.09 13.71
CA ASP A 297 27.50 -8.81 14.80
C ASP A 297 26.37 -7.96 15.42
N ILE A 298 26.57 -6.64 15.52
CA ILE A 298 25.56 -5.71 16.03
C ILE A 298 24.34 -5.65 15.10
N VAL A 299 24.55 -5.48 13.79
CA VAL A 299 23.42 -5.35 12.84
C VAL A 299 22.64 -6.65 12.71
N GLU A 300 23.33 -7.80 12.79
CA GLU A 300 22.71 -9.11 12.76
C GLU A 300 21.83 -9.35 13.98
N LYS A 301 22.37 -9.09 15.18
CA LYS A 301 21.59 -9.15 16.42
C LYS A 301 20.36 -8.25 16.36
N ASN A 302 20.53 -7.01 15.90
CA ASN A 302 19.42 -6.06 15.76
C ASN A 302 18.36 -6.55 14.76
N ALA A 303 18.76 -7.16 13.64
CA ALA A 303 17.84 -7.70 12.64
C ALA A 303 16.97 -8.83 13.23
N ILE A 304 17.57 -9.74 13.99
CA ILE A 304 16.88 -10.83 14.66
C ILE A 304 15.94 -10.30 15.76
N GLU A 305 16.38 -9.34 16.57
CA GLU A 305 15.55 -8.73 17.62
C GLU A 305 14.36 -7.97 17.03
N ASN A 306 14.56 -7.22 15.94
CA ASN A 306 13.47 -6.55 15.25
C ASN A 306 12.50 -7.53 14.61
N MET A 307 12.98 -8.69 14.12
CA MET A 307 12.11 -9.74 13.60
C MET A 307 11.22 -10.29 14.71
N LYS A 308 11.80 -10.62 15.87
CA LYS A 308 11.05 -11.06 17.07
C LYS A 308 9.97 -10.03 17.46
N LYS A 309 10.31 -8.73 17.49
CA LYS A 309 9.35 -7.66 17.78
C LYS A 309 8.23 -7.57 16.75
N ALA A 310 8.55 -7.71 15.46
CA ALA A 310 7.56 -7.65 14.38
C ALA A 310 6.55 -8.81 14.47
N LEU A 311 7.06 -10.01 14.74
CA LEU A 311 6.25 -11.23 14.88
C LEU A 311 5.24 -11.12 16.03
N LEU A 312 5.62 -10.54 17.17
CA LEU A 312 4.70 -10.28 18.28
C LEU A 312 3.53 -9.33 17.94
N LYS A 313 3.63 -8.60 16.81
CA LYS A 313 2.68 -7.54 16.44
C LYS A 313 2.01 -7.76 15.10
N VAL A 314 2.20 -8.94 14.49
CA VAL A 314 1.78 -9.27 13.12
C VAL A 314 0.35 -8.80 12.80
N GLN A 315 -0.59 -9.05 13.72
CA GLN A 315 -2.02 -8.69 13.59
C GLN A 315 -2.29 -7.18 13.50
N THR A 316 -1.39 -6.35 14.02
CA THR A 316 -1.56 -4.88 14.12
C THR A 316 -0.66 -4.09 13.18
N LEU A 317 0.29 -4.74 12.49
CA LEU A 317 1.32 -4.07 11.69
C LEU A 317 0.70 -3.13 10.64
N LYS A 318 -0.31 -3.61 9.93
CA LYS A 318 -0.96 -2.83 8.87
C LYS A 318 -1.67 -1.60 9.43
N GLU A 319 -2.45 -1.76 10.50
CA GLU A 319 -3.21 -0.66 11.11
C GLU A 319 -2.28 0.41 11.68
N ASP A 320 -1.22 0.00 12.38
CA ASP A 320 -0.18 0.88 12.91
C ASP A 320 0.52 1.66 11.79
N HIS A 321 0.86 1.00 10.68
CA HIS A 321 1.46 1.64 9.51
C HIS A 321 0.53 2.70 8.89
N ILE A 322 -0.73 2.33 8.62
CA ILE A 322 -1.72 3.23 8.01
C ILE A 322 -1.96 4.46 8.89
N LYS A 323 -2.10 4.26 10.19
CA LYS A 323 -2.31 5.35 11.15
C LYS A 323 -1.20 6.40 11.09
N ILE A 324 0.05 5.96 10.96
CA ILE A 324 1.19 6.88 10.83
C ILE A 324 1.13 7.63 9.50
N TRP A 325 0.83 6.97 8.39
CA TRP A 325 0.68 7.65 7.11
C TRP A 325 -0.43 8.71 7.15
N GLN A 326 -1.59 8.39 7.73
CA GLN A 326 -2.66 9.36 7.92
C GLN A 326 -2.21 10.58 8.74
N GLN A 327 -1.34 10.39 9.74
CA GLN A 327 -0.75 11.49 10.51
C GLN A 327 0.23 12.32 9.66
N LEU A 328 1.08 11.69 8.85
CA LEU A 328 2.00 12.41 7.97
C LEU A 328 1.25 13.25 6.91
N TRP A 329 0.13 12.74 6.40
CA TRP A 329 -0.75 13.44 5.46
C TRP A 329 -1.64 14.50 6.11
N SER A 330 -1.73 14.57 7.44
CA SER A 330 -2.59 15.53 8.14
C SER A 330 -2.23 17.00 7.89
N THR A 331 -1.03 17.27 7.35
CA THR A 331 -0.60 18.61 6.91
C THR A 331 -1.46 19.16 5.77
N GLY A 332 -2.17 18.29 5.03
CA GLY A 332 -3.33 18.63 4.19
C GLY A 332 -3.05 19.69 3.11
N PHE A 333 -2.49 19.28 1.97
CA PHE A 333 -2.38 20.13 0.78
C PHE A 333 -3.33 19.62 -0.31
N THR A 334 -4.22 20.49 -0.79
CA THR A 334 -5.13 20.18 -1.90
C THR A 334 -5.22 21.36 -2.85
N ILE A 335 -5.40 21.08 -4.14
CA ILE A 335 -5.66 22.07 -5.17
C ILE A 335 -6.89 21.65 -5.98
N SER A 336 -7.59 22.62 -6.55
CA SER A 336 -8.73 22.34 -7.43
C SER A 336 -8.26 21.67 -8.73
N TYR A 337 -9.03 20.71 -9.23
CA TYR A 337 -8.73 20.01 -10.47
C TYR A 337 -8.83 20.96 -11.67
N SER A 338 -7.72 21.14 -12.38
CA SER A 338 -7.62 21.91 -13.61
C SER A 338 -7.65 20.98 -14.82
N LYS A 339 -8.55 21.28 -15.76
CA LYS A 339 -8.67 20.58 -17.06
C LYS A 339 -7.75 21.14 -18.14
N ALA A 340 -6.94 22.15 -17.82
CA ALA A 340 -6.00 22.70 -18.77
C ALA A 340 -4.92 21.66 -19.13
N VAL A 341 -4.47 21.68 -20.38
CA VAL A 341 -3.36 20.84 -20.85
C VAL A 341 -2.13 21.17 -20.00
N ASP A 342 -1.42 20.13 -19.56
CA ASP A 342 -0.21 20.22 -18.71
C ASP A 342 -0.40 20.87 -17.33
N ALA A 343 -1.65 21.06 -16.88
CA ALA A 343 -1.89 21.53 -15.53
C ALA A 343 -1.37 20.55 -14.48
N ILE A 344 -0.72 21.10 -13.45
CA ILE A 344 -0.34 20.33 -12.26
C ILE A 344 -1.61 20.08 -11.46
N ASN A 345 -1.99 18.81 -11.31
CA ASN A 345 -3.15 18.37 -10.57
C ASN A 345 -2.74 17.54 -9.35
N GLY A 346 -3.74 17.14 -8.55
CA GLY A 346 -3.53 16.37 -7.33
C GLY A 346 -2.77 15.06 -7.57
N ASP A 347 -2.89 14.45 -8.75
CA ASP A 347 -2.18 13.24 -9.14
C ASP A 347 -0.66 13.40 -9.01
N LYS A 348 -0.09 14.43 -9.64
CA LYS A 348 1.35 14.69 -9.62
C LYS A 348 1.82 15.16 -8.26
N ILE A 349 1.02 15.98 -7.57
CA ILE A 349 1.35 16.51 -6.23
C ILE A 349 1.39 15.38 -5.21
N ASN A 350 0.34 14.56 -5.13
CA ASN A 350 0.24 13.48 -4.16
C ASN A 350 1.29 12.40 -4.43
N ALA A 351 1.54 12.06 -5.71
CA ALA A 351 2.64 11.18 -6.07
C ALA A 351 4.00 11.73 -5.59
N THR A 352 4.27 13.01 -5.82
CA THR A 352 5.53 13.65 -5.39
C THR A 352 5.66 13.64 -3.87
N MET A 353 4.62 14.05 -3.15
CA MET A 353 4.61 14.08 -1.69
C MET A 353 4.79 12.69 -1.11
N PHE A 354 4.10 11.68 -1.67
CA PHE A 354 4.26 10.29 -1.30
C PHE A 354 5.71 9.82 -1.44
N TYR A 355 6.36 10.12 -2.57
CA TYR A 355 7.76 9.74 -2.78
C TYR A 355 8.69 10.44 -1.80
N VAL A 356 8.53 11.75 -1.58
CA VAL A 356 9.33 12.49 -0.60
C VAL A 356 9.18 11.89 0.79
N LEU A 357 7.95 11.66 1.24
CA LEU A 357 7.69 11.06 2.55
C LEU A 357 8.27 9.64 2.65
N SER A 358 8.25 8.86 1.57
CA SER A 358 8.81 7.49 1.54
C SER A 358 10.34 7.47 1.62
N GLN A 359 11.01 8.56 1.27
CA GLN A 359 12.47 8.72 1.35
C GLN A 359 12.97 9.20 2.72
N VAL A 360 12.06 9.67 3.58
CA VAL A 360 12.41 10.34 4.85
C VAL A 360 11.91 9.53 6.04
N PRO A 361 12.78 9.25 7.03
CA PRO A 361 12.40 8.53 8.23
C PRO A 361 11.50 9.41 9.08
N SER A 362 10.69 8.78 9.92
CA SER A 362 9.84 9.48 10.87
C SER A 362 10.19 9.10 12.32
N PRO A 363 11.29 9.62 12.89
CA PRO A 363 11.74 9.25 14.24
C PRO A 363 10.67 9.48 15.31
N TYR A 364 9.82 10.50 15.15
CA TYR A 364 8.71 10.74 16.08
C TYR A 364 7.74 9.54 16.18
N HIS A 365 7.56 8.79 15.08
CA HIS A 365 6.67 7.64 14.99
C HIS A 365 7.39 6.29 15.17
N ASP A 366 8.72 6.29 15.25
CA ASP A 366 9.51 5.08 15.48
C ASP A 366 9.32 4.63 16.94
N GLU A 367 8.99 3.35 17.12
CA GLU A 367 8.82 2.76 18.44
C GLU A 367 10.10 2.76 19.28
N THR A 368 11.26 2.64 18.63
CA THR A 368 12.57 2.61 19.30
C THR A 368 13.08 3.99 19.68
N THR A 369 12.44 5.07 19.23
CA THR A 369 12.86 6.43 19.57
C THR A 369 12.52 6.74 21.03
N PRO A 370 13.51 7.18 21.86
CA PRO A 370 13.30 7.54 23.26
C PRO A 370 12.27 8.65 23.45
N TYR A 371 11.62 8.66 24.62
CA TYR A 371 10.57 9.64 24.93
C TYR A 371 11.07 11.08 24.89
N GLU A 372 12.27 11.34 25.42
CA GLU A 372 12.90 12.66 25.44
C GLU A 372 13.09 13.19 24.02
N LYS A 373 13.51 12.32 23.11
CA LYS A 373 13.68 12.68 21.70
C LYS A 373 12.34 12.94 21.01
N LYS A 374 11.28 12.20 21.34
CA LYS A 374 9.92 12.48 20.84
C LYS A 374 9.42 13.84 21.31
N MET A 375 9.70 14.22 22.55
CA MET A 375 9.34 15.54 23.09
C MET A 375 10.10 16.67 22.39
N GLU A 376 11.40 16.49 22.16
CA GLU A 376 12.21 17.45 21.39
C GLU A 376 11.66 17.65 19.97
N LEU A 377 11.31 16.56 19.28
CA LEU A 377 10.73 16.59 17.94
C LEU A 377 9.34 17.22 17.92
N ALA A 378 8.50 16.95 18.93
CA ALA A 378 7.19 17.59 19.04
C ALA A 378 7.35 19.12 19.13
N ASN A 379 8.25 19.60 19.99
CA ASN A 379 8.48 21.03 20.18
C ASN A 379 9.01 21.72 18.91
N SER A 380 9.87 21.07 18.13
CA SER A 380 10.37 21.65 16.87
C SER A 380 9.30 21.72 15.78
N LEU A 381 8.36 20.76 15.75
CA LEU A 381 7.24 20.77 14.80
C LEU A 381 6.22 21.88 15.09
N PHE A 382 6.07 22.32 16.33
CA PHE A 382 5.20 23.45 16.70
C PHE A 382 5.83 24.81 16.40
N TYR A 383 7.15 24.88 16.22
CA TYR A 383 7.87 26.11 15.89
C TYR A 383 7.91 26.35 14.37
N ALA A 384 6.74 26.36 13.73
CA ALA A 384 6.58 26.78 12.35
C ALA A 384 6.42 28.30 12.30
N GLU A 385 7.53 29.05 12.38
CA GLU A 385 7.51 30.47 12.09
C GLU A 385 7.14 30.69 10.61
N GLY A 386 5.89 31.14 10.38
CA GLY A 386 5.58 32.18 9.41
C GLY A 386 6.06 32.04 7.95
N CYS A 387 6.06 30.83 7.37
CA CYS A 387 6.47 30.63 5.96
C CYS A 387 5.62 31.36 4.89
N TYR A 388 4.57 32.10 5.27
CA TYR A 388 3.79 32.94 4.38
C TYR A 388 3.46 34.28 5.06
N SER A 389 4.38 35.25 4.97
CA SER A 389 4.12 36.66 5.34
C SER A 389 4.17 37.62 4.14
N GLY A 390 4.28 37.10 2.92
CA GLY A 390 4.21 37.90 1.68
C GLY A 390 2.80 37.89 1.09
N TYR A 391 2.26 39.07 0.78
CA TYR A 391 1.03 39.20 -0.01
C TYR A 391 1.23 38.56 -1.39
N HIS A 392 0.40 37.57 -1.73
CA HIS A 392 0.30 37.07 -3.10
C HIS A 392 -0.82 37.85 -3.82
N THR A 393 -0.44 38.85 -4.60
CA THR A 393 -1.29 39.35 -5.69
C THR A 393 -0.90 38.61 -6.96
N LEU A 394 -1.82 37.83 -7.52
CA LEU A 394 -1.96 37.60 -8.96
C LEU A 394 -3.41 37.24 -9.26
#